data_AF-A0A8J8A0K3-F1
#
_entry.id   AF-A0A8J8A0K3-F1
#
_cell.length_a   1.000
_cell.length_b   1.000
_cell.length_c   1.000
_cell.angle_alpha   90.00
_cell.angle_beta   90.00
_cell.angle_gamma   90.00
#
_symmetry.space_group_name_H-M   'P 1'
#
loop_
_entity.id
_entity.type
_entity.pdbx_description
1 polymer ?
#
loop_
_entity_poly.entity_id
_entity_poly.type
_entity_poly.pdbx_seq_one_letter_code
_entity_poly.pdbx_strand_id
1 'polypeptide(L)' 'MGTTERYTECRQCGQTVDDPDQPCSCCGSTEVASYTF' A
#
# COMPACT_ATOMS: atom_id res chain seq x y z
N MET A 1 -13.51 18.50 -9.99
CA MET A 1 -12.43 17.65 -10.53
C MET A 1 -12.03 16.70 -9.42
N GLY A 2 -12.52 15.46 -9.44
CA GLY A 2 -12.14 14.48 -8.43
C GLY A 2 -10.89 13.76 -8.90
N THR A 3 -9.78 13.91 -8.20
CA THR A 3 -8.61 13.06 -8.37
C THR A 3 -8.92 11.75 -7.66
N THR A 4 -9.07 10.66 -8.41
CA THR A 4 -9.14 9.32 -7.83
C THR A 4 -7.80 9.02 -7.16
N GLU A 5 -7.73 9.18 -5.85
CA GLU A 5 -6.55 8.85 -5.07
C GLU A 5 -6.53 7.34 -4.85
N ARG A 6 -5.38 6.72 -5.17
CA ARG A 6 -5.11 5.32 -4.87
C ARG A 6 -3.95 5.27 -3.90
N TYR A 7 -4.15 4.62 -2.76
CA TYR A 7 -3.06 4.31 -1.85
C TYR A 7 -3.05 2.82 -1.53
N THR A 8 -1.86 2.31 -1.24
CA THR A 8 -1.63 0.91 -0.87
C THR A 8 -1.12 0.86 0.57
N GLU A 9 -1.51 -0.16 1.32
CA GLU A 9 -1.11 -0.38 2.71
C GLU A 9 -0.66 -1.83 2.92
N CYS A 10 0.40 -2.05 3.70
CA CYS A 10 0.85 -3.39 4.05
C CYS A 10 -0.12 -4.06 5.04
N ARG A 11 -0.59 -5.26 4.73
CA ARG A 11 -1.53 -6.03 5.57
C ARG A 11 -0.93 -6.48 6.91
N GLN A 12 0.40 -6.61 6.98
CA GLN A 12 1.10 -7.13 8.15
C GLN A 12 1.39 -6.06 9.20
N CYS A 13 1.86 -4.89 8.76
CA CYS A 13 2.29 -3.83 9.68
C CYS A 13 1.44 -2.56 9.59
N GLY A 14 0.52 -2.46 8.62
CA GLY A 14 -0.31 -1.28 8.40
C GLY A 14 0.45 -0.08 7.80
N GLN A 15 1.71 -0.27 7.38
CA GLN A 15 2.47 0.82 6.78
C GLN A 15 1.94 1.11 5.38
N THR A 16 1.76 2.39 5.06
CA THR A 16 1.50 2.82 3.69
C THR A 16 2.67 2.42 2.79
N VAL A 17 2.35 1.95 1.59
CA VAL A 17 3.30 1.50 0.58
C VAL A 17 3.00 2.25 -0.71
N ASP A 18 4.01 2.93 -1.25
CA ASP A 18 3.89 3.63 -2.54
C ASP A 18 3.83 2.65 -3.71
N ASP A 19 4.61 1.57 -3.64
CA ASP A 19 4.74 0.57 -4.70
C ASP A 19 4.33 -0.83 -4.21
N PRO A 20 3.18 -1.37 -4.67
CA PRO A 20 2.68 -2.67 -4.21
C PRO A 20 3.51 -3.85 -4.70
N ASP A 21 4.36 -3.66 -5.72
CA ASP A 21 5.26 -4.69 -6.25
C ASP A 21 6.56 -4.76 -5.43
N GLN A 22 6.81 -3.79 -4.54
CA GLN A 22 7.92 -3.84 -3.61
C GLN A 22 7.54 -4.44 -2.25
N PRO A 23 8.45 -5.22 -1.63
CA PRO A 23 8.26 -5.65 -0.25
C PRO A 23 8.22 -4.44 0.68
N CYS A 24 7.30 -4.48 1.65
CA CYS A 24 7.15 -3.42 2.63
C CYS A 24 8.48 -3.15 3.36
N SER A 25 8.95 -1.90 3.36
CA SER A 25 10.22 -1.51 3.99
C SER A 25 10.27 -1.75 5.51
N CYS A 26 9.12 -1.86 6.17
CA CYS A 26 9.04 -2.10 7.61
C CYS A 26 9.19 -3.57 8.00
N CYS A 27 8.48 -4.47 7.33
CA CYS A 27 8.39 -5.90 7.70
C CYS A 27 8.85 -6.87 6.62
N GLY A 28 9.15 -6.38 5.41
CA GLY A 28 9.54 -7.16 4.25
C GLY A 28 8.38 -7.93 3.59
N SER A 29 7.14 -7.76 4.06
CA SER A 29 5.99 -8.47 3.48
C SER A 29 5.57 -7.87 2.14
N THR A 30 5.21 -8.72 1.19
CA THR A 30 4.62 -8.35 -0.10
C THR A 30 3.08 -8.39 -0.06
N GLU A 31 2.49 -8.72 1.08
CA GLU A 31 1.03 -8.72 1.24
C GLU A 31 0.54 -7.30 1.52
N VAL A 32 -0.11 -6.73 0.50
CA VAL A 32 -0.62 -5.35 0.53
C VAL A 32 -2.12 -5.27 0.19
N ALA A 33 -2.77 -4.21 0.64
CA ALA A 33 -4.15 -3.87 0.37
C ALA A 33 -4.21 -2.55 -0.40
N SER A 34 -4.98 -2.51 -1.50
CA SER A 34 -5.12 -1.31 -2.32
C SER A 34 -6.50 -0.69 -2.13
N TYR A 35 -6.56 0.62 -1.92
CA TYR A 35 -7.78 1.39 -1.72
C TYR A 35 -7.91 2.45 -2.81
N THR A 36 -9.12 2.66 -3.31
CA THR A 36 -9.42 3.64 -4.36
C THR A 36 -10.61 4.48 -3.88
N PHE A 37 -10.49 5.81 -3.96
CA PHE A 37 -11.53 6.78 -3.55
C PHE A 37 -12.33 7.32 -4.72
#